data_AF-A0A1E1X8W3-F1
#
_entry.id   AF-A0A1E1X8W3-F1
#
_cell.length_a   1.000
_cell.length_b   1.000
_cell.length_c   1.000
_cell.angle_alpha   90.00
_cell.angle_beta   90.00
_cell.angle_gamma   90.00
#
_symmetry.space_group_name_H-M   'P 1'
#
loop_
_entity.id
_entity.type
_entity.pdbx_description
1 polymer ?
#
loop_
_entity_poly.entity_id
_entity_poly.type
_entity_poly.pdbx_seq_one_letter_code
_entity_poly.pdbx_strand_id
1 'polypeptide(L)'
;ADALKSRRCTLAENVIITHVDELVRQRRYPHVLTNFAGTPLAGQVDKVVTEYAEDKVERLDDATVVVHVYEVSYDDTGLEELEDGMAAANHWVLPSVHLEGLWENLIYESPVKNELLSYSSTALLFADKKVDPNIISWNKVVLLHGPPGTGKTSLCKALAQKLSIRLRSRFAQGQLLEINSHSLFSKWFSESGKLVMKMFQKIQTLIDDGTTLVFVLIDEVESLAHCRSAAIGGNEPSDAIRVVNALLTQIDIMKRYPNVFILTTSNISGVIDLAFVDRADFKYHLGYPSQTCISKIFMSCMEELRRVCIINDTFCFLESSSDEKDSELKTLFRSLCASAVGLSGRQLRKLPFIAHSICFVDNALTPRTFLLALSEAIHRRWQENEEIISSKGSL
;
A
#
# COMPACT_ATOMS: atom_id res chain seq x y z
N ALA A 1 -6.79 -14.14 18.41
CA ALA A 1 -6.17 -14.65 17.16
C ALA A 1 -6.57 -16.11 16.93
N ASP A 2 -6.37 -17.02 17.88
CA ASP A 2 -6.65 -18.46 17.68
C ASP A 2 -8.13 -18.80 17.51
N ALA A 3 -9.05 -18.06 18.12
CA ALA A 3 -10.50 -18.22 17.92
C ALA A 3 -11.01 -17.71 16.55
N LEU A 4 -10.25 -16.84 15.88
CA LEU A 4 -10.54 -16.37 14.51
C LEU A 4 -9.94 -17.32 13.47
N LYS A 5 -8.75 -17.88 13.75
CA LYS A 5 -8.11 -18.91 12.90
C LYS A 5 -8.96 -20.19 12.76
N SER A 6 -9.89 -20.47 13.69
CA SER A 6 -10.71 -21.70 13.70
C SER A 6 -12.12 -21.55 13.12
N ARG A 7 -12.57 -20.33 12.78
CA ARG A 7 -13.86 -20.11 12.13
C ARG A 7 -13.73 -20.36 10.64
N ARG A 8 -14.14 -21.54 10.19
CA ARG A 8 -14.30 -21.83 8.76
C ARG A 8 -15.68 -21.43 8.29
N CYS A 9 -15.74 -20.65 7.22
CA CYS A 9 -17.00 -20.39 6.53
C CYS A 9 -17.54 -21.73 5.99
N THR A 10 -18.83 -21.96 6.21
CA THR A 10 -19.54 -23.18 5.79
C THR A 10 -20.46 -22.94 4.58
N LEU A 11 -20.67 -21.66 4.22
CA LEU A 11 -21.47 -21.29 3.06
C LEU A 11 -20.64 -21.40 1.78
N ALA A 12 -21.27 -21.90 0.72
CA ALA A 12 -20.70 -21.86 -0.61
C ALA A 12 -20.57 -20.40 -1.10
N GLU A 13 -19.50 -20.11 -1.85
CA GLU A 13 -19.20 -18.75 -2.33
C GLU A 13 -20.36 -18.11 -3.11
N ASN A 14 -21.01 -18.86 -4.00
CA ASN A 14 -22.17 -18.36 -4.75
C ASN A 14 -23.33 -17.93 -3.84
N VAL A 15 -23.55 -18.62 -2.73
CA VAL A 15 -24.60 -18.26 -1.75
C VAL A 15 -24.25 -16.96 -1.06
N ILE A 16 -22.98 -16.78 -0.69
CA ILE A 16 -22.48 -15.53 -0.11
C ILE A 16 -22.68 -14.38 -1.10
N ILE A 17 -22.27 -14.57 -2.36
CA ILE A 17 -22.39 -13.55 -3.42
C ILE A 17 -23.83 -13.08 -3.58
N THR A 18 -24.79 -14.00 -3.70
CA THR A 18 -26.21 -13.66 -3.86
C THR A 18 -26.75 -12.86 -2.68
N HIS A 19 -26.51 -13.31 -1.44
CA HIS A 19 -27.01 -12.61 -0.25
C HIS A 19 -26.32 -11.25 -0.04
N VAL A 20 -25.04 -11.13 -0.40
CA VAL A 20 -24.32 -9.85 -0.34
C VAL A 20 -24.87 -8.86 -1.36
N ASP A 21 -25.10 -9.27 -2.61
CA ASP A 21 -25.70 -8.41 -3.65
C ASP A 21 -27.08 -7.89 -3.22
N GLU A 22 -27.95 -8.78 -2.75
CA GLU A 22 -29.27 -8.40 -2.22
C GLU A 22 -29.17 -7.41 -1.05
N LEU A 23 -28.31 -7.70 -0.07
CA LEU A 23 -28.16 -6.86 1.13
C LEU A 23 -27.60 -5.48 0.80
N VAL A 24 -26.61 -5.41 -0.09
CA VAL A 24 -25.98 -4.15 -0.51
C VAL A 24 -26.97 -3.29 -1.29
N ARG A 25 -27.78 -3.89 -2.19
CA ARG A 25 -28.85 -3.18 -2.90
C ARG A 25 -29.94 -2.69 -1.95
N GLN A 26 -30.42 -3.53 -1.04
CA GLN A 26 -31.44 -3.16 -0.04
C GLN A 26 -30.98 -1.98 0.84
N ARG A 27 -29.69 -1.94 1.21
CA ARG A 27 -29.12 -0.87 2.05
C ARG A 27 -28.56 0.31 1.26
N ARG A 28 -28.83 0.39 -0.06
CA ARG A 28 -28.35 1.45 -0.96
C ARG A 28 -26.84 1.65 -0.93
N TYR A 29 -26.09 0.57 -1.07
CA TYR A 29 -24.63 0.57 -1.28
C TYR A 29 -23.82 1.25 -0.15
N PRO A 30 -23.95 0.79 1.10
CA PRO A 30 -23.14 1.29 2.20
C PRO A 30 -21.64 1.02 1.96
N HIS A 31 -20.77 1.97 2.35
CA HIS A 31 -19.32 1.82 2.17
C HIS A 31 -18.77 0.63 2.98
N VAL A 32 -19.24 0.42 4.21
CA VAL A 32 -18.82 -0.71 5.06
C VAL A 32 -20.04 -1.31 5.75
N LEU A 33 -20.15 -2.64 5.72
CA LEU A 33 -21.09 -3.42 6.51
C LEU A 33 -20.32 -4.41 7.38
N THR A 34 -20.63 -4.41 8.68
CA THR A 34 -20.07 -5.35 9.66
C THR A 34 -21.16 -6.05 10.48
N ASN A 35 -22.40 -5.56 10.41
CA ASN A 35 -23.53 -6.15 11.15
C ASN A 35 -24.47 -6.88 10.19
N PHE A 36 -24.42 -8.21 10.27
CA PHE A 36 -25.20 -9.15 9.46
C PHE A 36 -26.27 -9.89 10.28
N ALA A 37 -26.59 -9.43 11.50
CA ALA A 37 -27.57 -10.07 12.36
C ALA A 37 -28.92 -10.25 11.64
N GLY A 38 -29.51 -11.45 11.77
CA GLY A 38 -30.76 -11.79 11.10
C GLY A 38 -30.63 -12.17 9.63
N THR A 39 -29.41 -12.27 9.09
CA THR A 39 -29.14 -12.73 7.71
C THR A 39 -28.34 -14.05 7.72
N PRO A 40 -28.38 -14.85 6.64
CA PRO A 40 -27.53 -16.03 6.51
C PRO A 40 -26.02 -15.75 6.56
N LEU A 41 -25.61 -14.49 6.36
CA LEU A 41 -24.21 -14.06 6.42
C LEU A 41 -23.70 -13.95 7.87
N ALA A 42 -24.58 -13.97 8.87
CA ALA A 42 -24.23 -13.85 10.28
C ALA A 42 -23.26 -14.97 10.73
N GLY A 43 -22.07 -14.57 11.20
CA GLY A 43 -21.04 -15.51 11.64
C GLY A 43 -20.30 -16.23 10.51
N GLN A 44 -20.60 -15.92 9.25
CA GLN A 44 -19.94 -16.45 8.05
C GLN A 44 -19.13 -15.37 7.33
N VAL A 45 -19.60 -14.11 7.36
CA VAL A 45 -18.94 -12.94 6.78
C VAL A 45 -18.64 -11.95 7.90
N ASP A 46 -17.38 -11.54 8.02
CA ASP A 46 -16.95 -10.57 9.02
C ASP A 46 -17.22 -9.13 8.57
N LYS A 47 -17.01 -8.84 7.28
CA LYS A 47 -17.12 -7.49 6.72
C LYS A 47 -17.41 -7.52 5.22
N VAL A 48 -18.21 -6.57 4.75
CA VAL A 48 -18.38 -6.24 3.33
C VAL A 48 -17.96 -4.79 3.12
N VAL A 49 -17.09 -4.56 2.13
CA VAL A 49 -16.64 -3.22 1.73
C VAL A 49 -17.08 -2.99 0.29
N THR A 50 -17.82 -1.90 0.08
CA THR A 50 -18.29 -1.49 -1.24
C THR A 50 -17.35 -0.44 -1.80
N GLU A 51 -16.83 -0.66 -3.00
CA GLU A 51 -15.98 0.28 -3.73
C GLU A 51 -16.64 0.67 -5.05
N TYR A 52 -16.49 1.94 -5.43
CA TYR A 52 -17.01 2.46 -6.69
C TYR A 52 -15.87 2.57 -7.70
N ALA A 53 -16.10 2.09 -8.92
CA ALA A 53 -15.13 2.20 -10.01
C ALA A 53 -14.98 3.66 -10.51
N GLU A 54 -16.06 4.45 -10.39
CA GLU A 54 -16.12 5.83 -10.82
C GLU A 54 -16.71 6.71 -9.70
N ASP A 55 -16.14 7.91 -9.51
CA ASP A 55 -16.59 8.88 -8.49
C ASP A 55 -17.96 9.51 -8.79
N LYS A 56 -18.54 9.24 -9.98
CA LYS A 56 -19.81 9.81 -10.43
C LYS A 56 -20.75 8.73 -10.95
N VAL A 57 -21.48 8.08 -10.04
CA VAL A 57 -22.64 7.27 -10.44
C VAL A 57 -23.91 8.08 -10.18
N GLU A 58 -24.57 8.56 -11.25
CA GLU A 58 -25.81 9.35 -11.14
C GLU A 58 -26.99 8.53 -10.60
N ARG A 59 -27.01 7.21 -10.86
CA ARG A 59 -27.98 6.26 -10.31
C ARG A 59 -27.32 4.91 -10.07
N LEU A 60 -27.28 4.48 -8.81
CA LEU A 60 -26.70 3.20 -8.40
C LEU A 60 -27.59 1.99 -8.75
N ASP A 61 -28.84 2.22 -9.13
CA ASP A 61 -29.80 1.14 -9.43
C ASP A 61 -29.41 0.35 -10.69
N ASP A 62 -28.77 1.00 -11.67
CA ASP A 62 -28.28 0.38 -12.91
C ASP A 62 -26.86 -0.19 -12.79
N ALA A 63 -26.25 -0.13 -11.59
CA ALA A 63 -24.89 -0.57 -11.39
C ALA A 63 -24.76 -2.11 -11.45
N THR A 64 -23.73 -2.57 -12.16
CA THR A 64 -23.32 -3.98 -12.13
C THR A 64 -22.49 -4.23 -10.87
N VAL A 65 -22.99 -5.11 -9.99
CA VAL A 65 -22.31 -5.46 -8.75
C VAL A 65 -21.42 -6.67 -9.00
N VAL A 66 -20.12 -6.51 -8.76
CA VAL A 66 -19.15 -7.60 -8.80
C VAL A 66 -18.69 -7.88 -7.38
N VAL A 67 -19.04 -9.05 -6.86
CA VAL A 67 -18.70 -9.48 -5.50
C VAL A 67 -17.46 -10.35 -5.55
N HIS A 68 -16.44 -9.99 -4.77
CA HIS A 68 -15.25 -10.79 -4.56
C HIS A 68 -15.24 -11.29 -3.13
N VAL A 69 -15.47 -12.59 -2.95
CA VAL A 69 -15.37 -13.24 -1.64
C VAL A 69 -13.92 -13.66 -1.44
N TYR A 70 -13.34 -13.39 -0.29
CA TYR A 70 -11.98 -13.81 0.04
C TYR A 70 -11.85 -14.15 1.53
N GLU A 71 -10.90 -15.03 1.84
CA GLU A 71 -10.45 -15.30 3.19
C GLU A 71 -9.09 -14.67 3.39
N VAL A 72 -8.82 -14.21 4.61
CA VAL A 72 -7.59 -13.51 4.94
C VAL A 72 -6.64 -14.49 5.63
N SER A 73 -5.39 -14.55 5.16
CA SER A 73 -4.34 -15.30 5.85
C SER A 73 -3.86 -14.54 7.08
N TYR A 74 -3.78 -15.28 8.19
CA TYR A 74 -3.20 -14.88 9.47
C TYR A 74 -1.81 -15.48 9.68
N ASP A 75 -1.21 -16.03 8.63
CA ASP A 75 0.17 -16.46 8.70
C ASP A 75 1.03 -15.21 8.93
N ASP A 76 1.95 -15.33 9.89
CA ASP A 76 2.89 -14.26 10.17
C ASP A 76 3.73 -14.01 8.91
N THR A 77 4.25 -12.78 8.77
CA THR A 77 5.23 -12.49 7.74
C THR A 77 6.38 -13.46 7.84
N GLY A 78 6.47 -14.37 6.86
CA GLY A 78 7.61 -15.25 6.74
C GLY A 78 8.83 -14.38 6.44
N LEU A 79 9.83 -14.43 7.31
CA LEU A 79 11.17 -14.14 6.86
C LEU A 79 11.56 -15.36 6.05
N GLU A 80 11.73 -15.22 4.72
CA GLU A 80 12.34 -16.30 3.96
C GLU A 80 13.81 -16.38 4.38
N GLU A 81 14.06 -17.21 5.38
CA GLU A 81 15.40 -17.58 5.80
C GLU A 81 16.01 -18.46 4.70
N LEU A 82 17.16 -18.04 4.19
CA LEU A 82 18.03 -18.93 3.45
C LEU A 82 18.64 -19.93 4.44
N GLU A 83 19.16 -21.07 3.95
CA GLU A 83 19.69 -22.20 4.74
C GLU A 83 20.72 -21.78 5.82
N ASP A 84 21.27 -20.57 5.74
CA ASP A 84 22.23 -19.98 6.69
C ASP A 84 21.59 -19.04 7.75
N GLY A 85 20.27 -19.07 7.95
CA GLY A 85 19.57 -18.25 8.95
C GLY A 85 19.46 -16.75 8.60
N MET A 86 19.75 -16.40 7.35
CA MET A 86 19.69 -15.02 6.86
C MET A 86 18.39 -14.76 6.11
N ALA A 87 17.57 -13.83 6.62
CA ALA A 87 16.37 -13.36 5.93
C ALA A 87 16.73 -12.48 4.72
N ALA A 88 16.38 -12.96 3.52
CA ALA A 88 16.68 -12.30 2.25
C ALA A 88 15.57 -11.36 1.79
N ALA A 89 14.33 -11.76 2.04
CA ALA A 89 13.13 -11.06 1.62
C ALA A 89 12.03 -11.25 2.67
N ASN A 90 11.16 -10.25 2.79
CA ASN A 90 9.92 -10.42 3.53
C ASN A 90 8.90 -11.10 2.61
N HIS A 91 8.12 -12.02 3.16
CA HIS A 91 7.17 -12.83 2.41
C HIS A 91 5.77 -12.76 3.04
N TRP A 92 4.75 -12.53 2.20
CA TRP A 92 3.34 -12.55 2.60
C TRP A 92 2.53 -13.47 1.69
N VAL A 93 1.69 -14.29 2.30
CA VAL A 93 0.57 -14.96 1.63
C VAL A 93 -0.59 -13.98 1.51
N LEU A 94 -1.14 -13.82 0.30
CA LEU A 94 -2.22 -12.87 0.00
C LEU A 94 -3.53 -13.60 -0.30
N PRO A 95 -4.68 -13.05 0.15
CA PRO A 95 -4.83 -11.79 0.89
C PRO A 95 -4.35 -11.91 2.36
N SER A 96 -3.55 -10.94 2.86
CA SER A 96 -2.99 -10.96 4.23
C SER A 96 -3.72 -10.01 5.17
N VAL A 97 -3.83 -10.38 6.45
CA VAL A 97 -4.43 -9.52 7.50
C VAL A 97 -3.59 -8.27 7.75
N HIS A 98 -2.27 -8.38 7.61
CA HIS A 98 -1.33 -7.28 7.81
C HIS A 98 -1.48 -6.15 6.78
N LEU A 99 -2.12 -6.44 5.65
CA LEU A 99 -2.34 -5.50 4.55
C LEU A 99 -3.81 -5.06 4.44
N GLU A 100 -4.68 -5.54 5.35
CA GLU A 100 -6.09 -5.19 5.34
C GLU A 100 -6.29 -3.68 5.63
N GLY A 101 -7.16 -3.03 4.85
CA GLY A 101 -7.43 -1.59 4.99
C GLY A 101 -6.33 -0.68 4.44
N LEU A 102 -5.18 -1.22 4.00
CA LEU A 102 -4.06 -0.41 3.53
C LEU A 102 -4.42 0.40 2.28
N TRP A 103 -5.21 -0.18 1.36
CA TRP A 103 -5.64 0.47 0.12
C TRP A 103 -6.53 1.69 0.36
N GLU A 104 -7.47 1.57 1.30
CA GLU A 104 -8.43 2.60 1.69
C GLU A 104 -7.74 3.73 2.45
N ASN A 105 -6.76 3.38 3.29
CA ASN A 105 -5.97 4.34 4.07
C ASN A 105 -4.94 5.12 3.23
N LEU A 106 -4.63 4.69 2.01
CA LEU A 106 -3.80 5.46 1.11
C LEU A 106 -4.66 6.44 0.31
N ILE A 107 -4.53 7.72 0.67
CA ILE A 107 -5.32 8.80 0.08
C ILE A 107 -4.42 9.55 -0.90
N TYR A 108 -4.86 9.62 -2.15
CA TYR A 108 -4.22 10.36 -3.22
C TYR A 108 -5.29 11.22 -3.89
N GLU A 109 -4.91 12.43 -4.32
CA GLU A 109 -5.80 13.29 -5.11
C GLU A 109 -5.87 12.84 -6.56
N SER A 110 -4.76 12.34 -7.10
CA SER A 110 -4.73 11.78 -8.44
C SER A 110 -5.43 10.43 -8.51
N PRO A 111 -5.96 10.05 -9.70
CA PRO A 111 -6.58 8.75 -9.92
C PRO A 111 -5.57 7.59 -9.96
N VAL A 112 -4.37 7.77 -9.41
CA VAL A 112 -3.25 6.81 -9.46
C VAL A 112 -3.65 5.41 -9.02
N LYS A 113 -4.50 5.29 -7.99
CA LYS A 113 -4.98 3.98 -7.53
C LYS A 113 -5.77 3.26 -8.62
N ASN A 114 -6.67 3.97 -9.30
CA ASN A 114 -7.52 3.41 -10.35
C ASN A 114 -6.72 3.14 -11.62
N GLU A 115 -5.84 4.06 -12.01
CA GLU A 115 -4.92 3.88 -13.15
C GLU A 115 -4.02 2.67 -12.94
N LEU A 116 -3.42 2.54 -11.76
CA LEU A 116 -2.53 1.44 -11.42
C LEU A 116 -3.27 0.10 -11.35
N LEU A 117 -4.47 0.06 -10.76
CA LEU A 117 -5.29 -1.15 -10.71
C LEU A 117 -5.75 -1.56 -12.12
N SER A 118 -6.18 -0.61 -12.94
CA SER A 118 -6.62 -0.84 -14.32
C SER A 118 -5.47 -1.35 -15.19
N TYR A 119 -4.31 -0.69 -15.13
CA TYR A 119 -3.09 -1.11 -15.83
C TYR A 119 -2.70 -2.54 -15.44
N SER A 120 -2.63 -2.82 -14.14
CA SER A 120 -2.17 -4.11 -13.64
C SER A 120 -3.15 -5.24 -13.99
N SER A 121 -4.46 -4.98 -13.88
CA SER A 121 -5.50 -5.93 -14.28
C SER A 121 -5.43 -6.22 -15.78
N THR A 122 -5.20 -5.19 -16.60
CA THR A 122 -5.06 -5.34 -18.06
C THR A 122 -3.82 -6.15 -18.43
N ALA A 123 -2.67 -5.86 -17.80
CA ALA A 123 -1.43 -6.59 -18.06
C ALA A 123 -1.53 -8.08 -17.69
N LEU A 124 -2.22 -8.40 -16.59
CA LEU A 124 -2.49 -9.78 -16.18
C LEU A 124 -3.51 -10.47 -17.11
N LEU A 125 -4.53 -9.74 -17.57
CA LEU A 125 -5.47 -10.25 -18.59
C LEU A 125 -4.75 -10.57 -19.91
N PHE A 126 -3.88 -9.68 -20.39
CA PHE A 126 -3.12 -9.90 -21.62
C PHE A 126 -2.21 -11.13 -21.52
N ALA A 127 -1.59 -11.31 -20.35
CA ALA A 127 -0.78 -12.48 -20.06
C ALA A 127 -1.60 -13.77 -20.05
N ASP A 128 -2.79 -13.77 -19.45
CA ASP A 128 -3.69 -14.93 -19.42
C ASP A 128 -4.22 -15.28 -20.82
N LYS A 129 -4.53 -14.27 -21.63
CA LYS A 129 -4.94 -14.43 -23.03
C LYS A 129 -3.80 -14.73 -24.00
N LYS A 130 -2.55 -14.84 -23.51
CA LYS A 130 -1.36 -15.15 -24.30
C LYS A 130 -1.22 -14.22 -25.51
N VAL A 131 -1.50 -12.93 -25.32
CA VAL A 131 -1.18 -11.92 -26.33
C VAL A 131 0.32 -12.03 -26.63
N ASP A 132 0.74 -11.78 -27.88
CA ASP A 132 2.16 -11.83 -28.25
C ASP A 132 2.86 -10.51 -27.90
N PRO A 133 3.84 -10.52 -26.96
CA PRO A 133 4.55 -9.32 -26.54
C PRO A 133 5.47 -8.73 -27.65
N ASN A 134 5.73 -9.47 -28.73
CA ASN A 134 6.50 -8.97 -29.87
C ASN A 134 5.65 -8.12 -30.82
N ILE A 135 4.32 -8.25 -30.77
CA ILE A 135 3.38 -7.48 -31.62
C ILE A 135 2.86 -6.27 -30.85
N ILE A 136 2.36 -6.49 -29.65
CA ILE A 136 1.95 -5.44 -28.73
C ILE A 136 2.99 -5.47 -27.61
N SER A 137 3.75 -4.41 -27.39
CA SER A 137 4.77 -4.43 -26.33
C SER A 137 4.13 -4.10 -24.99
N TRP A 138 4.25 -4.99 -24.00
CA TRP A 138 4.01 -4.65 -22.59
C TRP A 138 4.90 -5.46 -21.64
N ASN A 139 5.12 -4.91 -20.45
CA ASN A 139 5.88 -5.44 -19.34
C ASN A 139 5.03 -5.36 -18.07
N LYS A 140 4.99 -6.45 -17.30
CA LYS A 140 4.32 -6.47 -15.99
C LYS A 140 5.21 -5.86 -14.91
N VAL A 141 5.77 -4.68 -15.20
CA VAL A 141 6.70 -3.96 -14.33
C VAL A 141 6.17 -2.56 -14.10
N VAL A 142 5.99 -2.21 -12.82
CA VAL A 142 5.57 -0.89 -12.36
C VAL A 142 6.72 -0.22 -11.63
N LEU A 143 6.93 1.07 -11.88
CA LEU A 143 7.86 1.92 -11.15
C LEU A 143 7.13 3.09 -10.49
N LEU A 144 7.08 3.09 -9.16
CA LEU A 144 6.60 4.22 -8.37
C LEU A 144 7.79 5.00 -7.83
N HIS A 145 7.91 6.28 -8.17
CA HIS A 145 9.00 7.12 -7.68
C HIS A 145 8.48 8.38 -7.00
N GLY A 146 9.24 8.96 -6.07
CA GLY A 146 8.78 10.12 -5.30
C GLY A 146 9.63 10.43 -4.08
N PRO A 147 9.39 11.53 -3.37
CA PRO A 147 10.00 11.79 -2.07
C PRO A 147 9.77 10.63 -1.07
N PRO A 148 10.65 10.44 -0.07
CA PRO A 148 10.44 9.42 0.95
C PRO A 148 9.17 9.70 1.77
N GLY A 149 8.49 8.64 2.20
CA GLY A 149 7.30 8.75 3.05
C GLY A 149 5.99 9.11 2.34
N THR A 150 5.94 9.11 1.00
CA THR A 150 4.71 9.32 0.20
C THR A 150 3.86 8.06 -0.01
N GLY A 151 4.26 6.93 0.59
CA GLY A 151 3.48 5.69 0.56
C GLY A 151 3.73 4.78 -0.64
N LYS A 152 4.83 4.94 -1.39
CA LYS A 152 5.18 4.11 -2.57
C LYS A 152 5.13 2.60 -2.27
N THR A 153 5.90 2.16 -1.28
CA THR A 153 5.96 0.74 -0.85
C THR A 153 4.60 0.26 -0.37
N SER A 154 3.90 1.08 0.43
CA SER A 154 2.56 0.77 0.91
C SER A 154 1.55 0.63 -0.24
N LEU A 155 1.63 1.45 -1.29
CA LEU A 155 0.77 1.37 -2.46
C LEU A 155 1.02 0.09 -3.26
N CYS A 156 2.28 -0.32 -3.42
CA CYS A 156 2.62 -1.61 -4.02
C CYS A 156 2.00 -2.78 -3.26
N LYS A 157 2.15 -2.79 -1.92
CA LYS A 157 1.57 -3.83 -1.05
C LYS A 157 0.03 -3.84 -1.13
N ALA A 158 -0.59 -2.67 -1.10
CA ALA A 158 -2.03 -2.52 -1.21
C ALA A 158 -2.57 -2.95 -2.58
N LEU A 159 -1.83 -2.67 -3.66
CA LEU A 159 -2.17 -3.13 -5.00
C LEU A 159 -2.10 -4.66 -5.09
N ALA A 160 -1.04 -5.28 -4.57
CA ALA A 160 -0.89 -6.73 -4.55
C ALA A 160 -2.06 -7.39 -3.79
N GLN A 161 -2.42 -6.85 -2.63
CA GLN A 161 -3.61 -7.27 -1.88
C GLN A 161 -4.87 -7.15 -2.73
N LYS A 162 -5.14 -5.99 -3.34
CA LYS A 162 -6.35 -5.78 -4.16
C LYS A 162 -6.41 -6.70 -5.37
N LEU A 163 -5.32 -6.90 -6.10
CA LEU A 163 -5.27 -7.80 -7.25
C LEU A 163 -5.49 -9.26 -6.84
N SER A 164 -4.92 -9.70 -5.70
CA SER A 164 -5.16 -11.06 -5.18
C SER A 164 -6.65 -11.31 -4.87
N ILE A 165 -7.36 -10.29 -4.39
CA ILE A 165 -8.81 -10.35 -4.16
C ILE A 165 -9.58 -10.36 -5.50
N ARG A 166 -9.26 -9.43 -6.40
CA ARG A 166 -9.98 -9.25 -7.67
C ARG A 166 -9.81 -10.45 -8.63
N LEU A 167 -8.64 -11.09 -8.59
CA LEU A 167 -8.28 -12.18 -9.49
C LEU A 167 -8.38 -13.57 -8.83
N ARG A 168 -9.07 -13.68 -7.69
CA ARG A 168 -9.26 -14.95 -6.96
C ARG A 168 -9.85 -16.07 -7.83
N SER A 169 -10.76 -15.71 -8.75
CA SER A 169 -11.36 -16.68 -9.68
C SER A 169 -10.35 -17.32 -10.63
N ARG A 170 -9.20 -16.66 -10.85
CA ARG A 170 -8.11 -17.14 -11.71
C ARG A 170 -6.94 -17.72 -10.91
N PHE A 171 -6.63 -17.13 -9.76
CA PHE A 171 -5.53 -17.54 -8.90
C PHE A 171 -6.06 -17.87 -7.51
N ALA A 172 -5.80 -19.09 -7.04
CA ALA A 172 -6.31 -19.57 -5.77
C ALA A 172 -5.76 -18.75 -4.58
N GLN A 173 -4.53 -18.26 -4.72
CA GLN A 173 -3.82 -17.45 -3.73
C GLN A 173 -2.86 -16.47 -4.41
N GLY A 174 -2.43 -15.44 -3.68
CA GLY A 174 -1.32 -14.59 -4.07
C GLY A 174 -0.12 -14.76 -3.14
N GLN A 175 1.06 -14.41 -3.62
CA GLN A 175 2.30 -14.35 -2.83
C GLN A 175 2.98 -13.03 -3.11
N LEU A 176 3.44 -12.33 -2.07
CA LEU A 176 4.22 -11.11 -2.19
C LEU A 176 5.59 -11.31 -1.57
N LEU A 177 6.62 -11.10 -2.37
CA LEU A 177 8.02 -11.08 -1.93
C LEU A 177 8.54 -9.65 -1.99
N GLU A 178 8.90 -9.09 -0.85
CA GLU A 178 9.56 -7.78 -0.77
C GLU A 178 11.06 -7.95 -0.58
N ILE A 179 11.79 -7.48 -1.59
CA ILE A 179 13.23 -7.45 -1.65
C ILE A 179 13.66 -6.01 -1.36
N ASN A 180 14.22 -5.76 -0.17
CA ASN A 180 14.80 -4.46 0.16
C ASN A 180 16.24 -4.40 -0.37
N SER A 181 16.48 -3.48 -1.31
CA SER A 181 17.76 -3.33 -2.00
C SER A 181 18.93 -2.95 -1.08
N HIS A 182 18.73 -2.11 -0.06
CA HIS A 182 19.76 -1.73 0.90
C HIS A 182 20.23 -2.93 1.75
N SER A 183 19.29 -3.80 2.14
CA SER A 183 19.57 -5.02 2.89
C SER A 183 20.29 -6.08 2.05
N LEU A 184 20.00 -6.12 0.74
CA LEU A 184 20.69 -7.02 -0.20
C LEU A 184 22.18 -6.71 -0.34
N PHE A 185 22.60 -5.45 -0.33
CA PHE A 185 24.03 -5.15 -0.50
C PHE A 185 24.84 -5.23 0.79
N SER A 186 24.30 -4.72 1.89
CA SER A 186 25.00 -4.71 3.18
C SER A 186 25.30 -6.11 3.71
N LYS A 187 24.37 -7.06 3.53
CA LYS A 187 24.51 -8.43 4.08
C LYS A 187 25.24 -9.41 3.14
N TRP A 188 25.43 -9.09 1.86
CA TRP A 188 25.77 -10.09 0.83
C TRP A 188 27.10 -9.82 0.13
N PHE A 189 27.84 -8.80 0.57
CA PHE A 189 29.07 -8.34 -0.06
C PHE A 189 30.19 -9.39 -0.17
N SER A 190 30.10 -10.53 0.55
CA SER A 190 31.06 -11.65 0.46
C SER A 190 30.58 -12.91 -0.29
N GLU A 191 29.26 -13.14 -0.48
CA GLU A 191 28.69 -14.38 -1.06
C GLU A 191 27.51 -14.18 -2.04
N SER A 192 27.21 -12.92 -2.37
CA SER A 192 25.95 -12.42 -2.94
C SER A 192 25.38 -13.11 -4.18
N GLY A 193 26.19 -13.48 -5.17
CA GLY A 193 25.66 -14.02 -6.43
C GLY A 193 24.88 -15.33 -6.23
N LYS A 194 25.40 -16.24 -5.40
CA LYS A 194 24.77 -17.54 -5.16
C LYS A 194 23.47 -17.41 -4.37
N LEU A 195 23.46 -16.55 -3.35
CA LEU A 195 22.29 -16.32 -2.53
C LEU A 195 21.16 -15.67 -3.34
N VAL A 196 21.50 -14.74 -4.28
CA VAL A 196 20.49 -14.14 -5.17
C VAL A 196 19.87 -15.21 -6.04
N MET A 197 20.68 -16.10 -6.59
CA MET A 197 20.18 -17.24 -7.36
C MET A 197 19.33 -18.20 -6.51
N LYS A 198 19.70 -18.49 -5.26
CA LYS A 198 18.89 -19.32 -4.34
C LYS A 198 17.53 -18.68 -4.06
N MET A 199 17.50 -17.37 -3.79
CA MET A 199 16.24 -16.64 -3.59
C MET A 199 15.35 -16.74 -4.83
N PHE A 200 15.91 -16.51 -6.03
CA PHE A 200 15.14 -16.62 -7.26
C PHE A 200 14.70 -18.05 -7.59
N GLN A 201 15.46 -19.08 -7.20
CA GLN A 201 15.04 -20.46 -7.31
C GLN A 201 13.79 -20.75 -6.45
N LYS A 202 13.73 -20.20 -5.22
CA LYS A 202 12.51 -20.31 -4.39
C LYS A 202 11.33 -19.61 -5.03
N ILE A 203 11.54 -18.38 -5.54
CA ILE A 203 10.51 -17.64 -6.27
C ILE A 203 10.04 -18.44 -7.49
N GLN A 204 10.95 -19.07 -8.23
CA GLN A 204 10.62 -19.90 -9.38
C GLN A 204 9.72 -21.08 -9.00
N THR A 205 9.96 -21.74 -7.85
CA THR A 205 9.07 -22.79 -7.33
C THR A 205 7.64 -22.28 -7.12
N LEU A 206 7.47 -21.04 -6.61
CA LEU A 206 6.15 -20.42 -6.44
C LEU A 206 5.51 -20.06 -7.79
N ILE A 207 6.32 -19.66 -8.77
CA ILE A 207 5.86 -19.34 -10.12
C ILE A 207 5.36 -20.60 -10.83
N ASP A 208 6.08 -21.71 -10.69
CA ASP A 208 5.82 -22.98 -11.39
C ASP A 208 4.51 -23.65 -10.92
N ASP A 209 4.04 -23.36 -9.72
CA ASP A 209 2.72 -23.79 -9.23
C ASP A 209 1.57 -23.37 -10.17
N GLY A 210 1.68 -22.22 -10.83
CA GLY A 210 0.74 -21.74 -11.86
C GLY A 210 -0.67 -21.35 -11.37
N THR A 211 -1.07 -21.77 -10.18
CA THR A 211 -2.32 -21.38 -9.50
C THR A 211 -2.15 -20.16 -8.59
N THR A 212 -0.91 -19.78 -8.33
CA THR A 212 -0.51 -18.67 -7.48
C THR A 212 -0.14 -17.43 -8.28
N LEU A 213 -0.66 -16.26 -7.90
CA LEU A 213 -0.23 -14.96 -8.43
C LEU A 213 0.96 -14.42 -7.61
N VAL A 214 2.12 -14.29 -8.24
CA VAL A 214 3.37 -13.90 -7.58
C VAL A 214 3.67 -12.41 -7.83
N PHE A 215 3.78 -11.65 -6.75
CA PHE A 215 4.22 -10.27 -6.74
C PHE A 215 5.66 -10.19 -6.24
N VAL A 216 6.54 -9.59 -7.03
CA VAL A 216 7.92 -9.30 -6.63
C VAL A 216 8.07 -7.79 -6.47
N LEU A 217 8.16 -7.33 -5.21
CA LEU A 217 8.40 -5.94 -4.86
C LEU A 217 9.88 -5.70 -4.62
N ILE A 218 10.51 -4.84 -5.42
CA ILE A 218 11.88 -4.40 -5.24
C ILE A 218 11.85 -2.95 -4.75
N ASP A 219 12.11 -2.78 -3.46
CA ASP A 219 12.01 -1.47 -2.79
C ASP A 219 13.36 -0.73 -2.89
N GLU A 220 13.30 0.60 -3.02
CA GLU A 220 14.49 1.49 -3.00
C GLU A 220 15.50 1.19 -4.12
N VAL A 221 15.05 1.04 -5.37
CA VAL A 221 15.92 0.64 -6.49
C VAL A 221 17.05 1.64 -6.81
N GLU A 222 16.98 2.87 -6.30
CA GLU A 222 18.07 3.85 -6.39
C GLU A 222 19.36 3.35 -5.74
N SER A 223 19.30 2.52 -4.70
CA SER A 223 20.51 1.99 -4.07
C SER A 223 21.28 1.08 -5.02
N LEU A 224 20.58 0.32 -5.87
CA LEU A 224 21.17 -0.51 -6.94
C LEU A 224 21.88 0.38 -7.98
N ALA A 225 21.27 1.51 -8.32
CA ALA A 225 21.83 2.49 -9.26
C ALA A 225 23.11 3.14 -8.71
N HIS A 226 23.11 3.50 -7.42
CA HIS A 226 24.25 4.08 -6.74
C HIS A 226 25.43 3.11 -6.70
N CYS A 227 25.20 1.84 -6.32
CA CYS A 227 26.26 0.82 -6.33
C CYS A 227 26.85 0.61 -7.74
N ARG A 228 25.99 0.57 -8.77
CA ARG A 228 26.44 0.44 -10.17
C ARG A 228 27.33 1.61 -10.59
N SER A 229 26.95 2.82 -10.21
CA SER A 229 27.71 4.05 -10.51
C SER A 229 29.03 4.13 -9.73
N ALA A 230 29.03 3.77 -8.44
CA ALA A 230 30.20 3.79 -7.58
C ALA A 230 31.27 2.77 -8.00
N ALA A 231 30.83 1.58 -8.43
CA ALA A 231 31.74 0.56 -8.93
C ALA A 231 32.35 0.91 -10.30
N ILE A 232 31.62 1.58 -11.20
CA ILE A 232 32.20 2.13 -12.45
C ILE A 232 33.27 3.19 -12.13
N GLY A 233 33.06 3.98 -11.06
CA GLY A 233 34.03 4.96 -10.58
C GLY A 233 35.23 4.39 -9.81
N GLY A 234 35.31 3.06 -9.62
CA GLY A 234 36.40 2.40 -8.91
C GLY A 234 36.34 2.47 -7.38
N ASN A 235 35.24 3.00 -6.80
CA ASN A 235 35.06 3.15 -5.36
C ASN A 235 34.44 1.92 -4.69
N GLU A 236 33.85 1.00 -5.45
CA GLU A 236 33.27 -0.25 -4.96
C GLU A 236 33.80 -1.46 -5.76
N PRO A 237 33.86 -2.67 -5.16
CA PRO A 237 34.29 -3.88 -5.86
C PRO A 237 33.35 -4.23 -7.02
N SER A 238 33.93 -4.78 -8.09
CA SER A 238 33.20 -5.27 -9.28
C SER A 238 32.11 -6.31 -8.98
N ASP A 239 32.13 -6.91 -7.80
CA ASP A 239 31.15 -7.91 -7.37
C ASP A 239 29.75 -7.30 -7.18
N ALA A 240 29.65 -6.04 -6.74
CA ALA A 240 28.37 -5.35 -6.60
C ALA A 240 27.64 -5.21 -7.95
N ILE A 241 28.39 -4.89 -9.02
CA ILE A 241 27.84 -4.84 -10.40
C ILE A 241 27.33 -6.20 -10.83
N ARG A 242 28.05 -7.28 -10.51
CA ARG A 242 27.65 -8.65 -10.88
C ARG A 242 26.32 -9.04 -10.24
N VAL A 243 26.10 -8.64 -8.99
CA VAL A 243 24.84 -8.86 -8.26
C VAL A 243 23.69 -8.10 -8.88
N VAL A 244 23.88 -6.82 -9.20
CA VAL A 244 22.86 -6.00 -9.88
C VAL A 244 22.48 -6.61 -11.21
N ASN A 245 23.47 -7.00 -12.02
CA ASN A 245 23.21 -7.62 -13.33
C ASN A 245 22.51 -8.98 -13.20
N ALA A 246 22.86 -9.78 -12.19
CA ALA A 246 22.16 -11.03 -11.89
C ALA A 246 20.70 -10.77 -11.52
N LEU A 247 20.43 -9.80 -10.65
CA LEU A 247 19.08 -9.39 -10.27
C LEU A 247 18.25 -8.92 -11.49
N LEU A 248 18.80 -8.03 -12.32
CA LEU A 248 18.15 -7.54 -13.54
C LEU A 248 17.84 -8.68 -14.53
N THR A 249 18.78 -9.63 -14.67
CA THR A 249 18.57 -10.82 -15.51
C THR A 249 17.40 -11.66 -15.00
N GLN A 250 17.31 -11.86 -13.68
CA GLN A 250 16.21 -12.63 -13.08
C GLN A 250 14.86 -11.93 -13.25
N ILE A 251 14.81 -10.60 -13.14
CA ILE A 251 13.60 -9.81 -13.44
C ILE A 251 13.15 -10.04 -14.89
N ASP A 252 14.07 -10.04 -15.85
CA ASP A 252 13.75 -10.23 -17.27
C ASP A 252 13.27 -11.65 -17.60
N ILE A 253 13.68 -12.65 -16.81
CA ILE A 253 13.18 -14.02 -16.89
C ILE A 253 11.78 -14.09 -16.28
N MET A 254 11.62 -13.63 -15.04
CA MET A 254 10.37 -13.72 -14.28
C MET A 254 9.20 -12.98 -14.94
N LYS A 255 9.45 -11.81 -15.55
CA LYS A 255 8.37 -11.02 -16.18
C LYS A 255 7.67 -11.74 -17.33
N ARG A 256 8.28 -12.80 -17.88
CA ARG A 256 7.70 -13.61 -18.97
C ARG A 256 6.58 -14.54 -18.48
N TYR A 257 6.57 -14.92 -17.20
CA TYR A 257 5.58 -15.84 -16.65
C TYR A 257 4.23 -15.15 -16.46
N PRO A 258 3.10 -15.76 -16.88
CA PRO A 258 1.80 -15.09 -16.91
C PRO A 258 1.27 -14.71 -15.52
N ASN A 259 1.71 -15.42 -14.49
CA ASN A 259 1.33 -15.25 -13.09
C ASN A 259 2.34 -14.42 -12.27
N VAL A 260 3.22 -13.65 -12.90
CA VAL A 260 4.18 -12.77 -12.22
C VAL A 260 3.89 -11.30 -12.49
N PHE A 261 3.92 -10.49 -11.44
CA PHE A 261 3.83 -9.04 -11.50
C PHE A 261 4.93 -8.38 -10.68
N ILE A 262 5.67 -7.44 -11.26
CA ILE A 262 6.86 -6.82 -10.65
C ILE A 262 6.53 -5.39 -10.27
N LEU A 263 6.82 -5.05 -9.02
CA LEU A 263 6.59 -3.75 -8.41
C LEU A 263 7.95 -3.18 -8.01
N THR A 264 8.22 -1.94 -8.36
CA THR A 264 9.48 -1.27 -8.00
C THR A 264 9.21 0.10 -7.43
N THR A 265 9.99 0.49 -6.42
CA THR A 265 9.90 1.83 -5.85
C THR A 265 11.24 2.55 -5.90
N SER A 266 11.21 3.88 -6.03
CA SER A 266 12.41 4.69 -5.90
C SER A 266 12.21 6.02 -5.18
N ASN A 267 13.18 6.43 -4.36
CA ASN A 267 13.25 7.79 -3.84
C ASN A 267 13.98 8.72 -4.82
N ILE A 268 13.33 9.83 -5.21
CA ILE A 268 13.86 10.80 -6.20
C ILE A 268 15.10 11.58 -5.68
N SER A 269 15.54 11.36 -4.45
CA SER A 269 16.76 11.99 -3.91
C SER A 269 18.07 11.57 -4.60
N GLY A 270 18.02 10.67 -5.60
CA GLY A 270 19.18 10.18 -6.35
C GLY A 270 18.88 9.89 -7.83
N VAL A 271 19.86 9.28 -8.49
CA VAL A 271 19.75 8.84 -9.90
C VAL A 271 18.97 7.53 -9.94
N ILE A 272 17.81 7.52 -10.60
CA ILE A 272 17.08 6.27 -10.86
C ILE A 272 17.85 5.48 -11.93
N ASP A 273 18.03 4.18 -11.71
CA ASP A 273 18.69 3.34 -12.72
C ASP A 273 17.84 3.28 -14.00
N LEU A 274 18.43 3.70 -15.12
CA LEU A 274 17.86 3.57 -16.47
C LEU A 274 17.37 2.15 -16.76
N ALA A 275 18.04 1.12 -16.21
CA ALA A 275 17.64 -0.28 -16.39
C ALA A 275 16.23 -0.57 -15.84
N PHE A 276 15.82 0.04 -14.73
CA PHE A 276 14.46 -0.10 -14.20
C PHE A 276 13.47 0.78 -14.95
N VAL A 277 13.89 1.98 -15.34
CA VAL A 277 13.08 2.90 -16.14
C VAL A 277 12.71 2.27 -17.49
N ASP A 278 13.65 1.63 -18.18
CA ASP A 278 13.40 1.05 -19.50
C ASP A 278 12.52 -0.20 -19.44
N ARG A 279 12.47 -0.89 -18.29
CA ARG A 279 11.66 -2.10 -18.09
C ARG A 279 10.24 -1.82 -17.61
N ALA A 280 10.03 -0.68 -16.96
CA ALA A 280 8.74 -0.29 -16.43
C ALA A 280 7.91 0.41 -17.50
N ASP A 281 6.74 -0.13 -17.80
CA ASP A 281 5.80 0.53 -18.71
C ASP A 281 4.94 1.55 -17.96
N PHE A 282 4.56 1.22 -16.72
CA PHE A 282 3.84 2.13 -15.84
C PHE A 282 4.84 2.82 -14.91
N LYS A 283 4.99 4.14 -15.09
CA LYS A 283 5.85 4.99 -14.27
C LYS A 283 5.00 6.08 -13.65
N TYR A 284 5.09 6.24 -12.33
CA TYR A 284 4.29 7.26 -11.65
C TYR A 284 5.07 7.98 -10.56
N HIS A 285 5.03 9.31 -10.60
CA HIS A 285 5.60 10.17 -9.57
C HIS A 285 4.57 10.43 -8.46
N LEU A 286 4.80 9.86 -7.27
CA LEU A 286 4.07 10.16 -6.04
C LEU A 286 4.70 11.33 -5.28
N GLY A 287 4.12 12.52 -5.43
CA GLY A 287 4.49 13.74 -4.70
C GLY A 287 3.94 13.81 -3.27
N TYR A 288 4.21 14.93 -2.59
CA TYR A 288 3.59 15.25 -1.31
C TYR A 288 2.08 15.46 -1.47
N PRO A 289 1.27 15.11 -0.45
CA PRO A 289 -0.18 15.29 -0.51
C PRO A 289 -0.56 16.77 -0.55
N SER A 290 -1.58 17.09 -1.35
CA SER A 290 -2.20 18.42 -1.36
C SER A 290 -2.98 18.70 -0.07
N GLN A 291 -3.36 19.96 0.16
CA GLN A 291 -4.17 20.35 1.31
C GLN A 291 -5.48 19.55 1.42
N THR A 292 -6.13 19.26 0.29
CA THR A 292 -7.35 18.45 0.23
C THR A 292 -7.09 16.99 0.61
N CYS A 293 -5.93 16.45 0.24
CA CYS A 293 -5.54 15.10 0.66
C CYS A 293 -5.19 15.06 2.16
N ILE A 294 -4.45 16.06 2.65
CA ILE A 294 -4.11 16.24 4.06
C ILE A 294 -5.37 16.29 4.92
N SER A 295 -6.37 17.06 4.49
CA SER A 295 -7.63 17.17 5.23
C SER A 295 -8.31 15.80 5.37
N LYS A 296 -8.42 15.02 4.29
CA LYS A 296 -8.95 13.66 4.32
C LYS A 296 -8.12 12.72 5.22
N ILE A 297 -6.79 12.84 5.21
CA ILE A 297 -5.92 12.06 6.10
C ILE A 297 -6.23 12.38 7.56
N PHE A 298 -6.26 13.65 7.94
CA PHE A 298 -6.56 14.04 9.32
C PHE A 298 -7.99 13.67 9.74
N MET A 299 -8.99 13.77 8.83
CA MET A 299 -10.33 13.24 9.11
C MET A 299 -10.29 11.76 9.46
N SER A 300 -9.61 10.94 8.64
CA SER A 300 -9.50 9.50 8.90
C SER A 300 -8.85 9.21 10.26
N CYS A 301 -7.84 10.00 10.65
CA CYS A 301 -7.20 9.87 11.95
C CYS A 301 -8.12 10.27 13.10
N MET A 302 -8.88 11.35 12.96
CA MET A 302 -9.84 11.80 13.98
C MET A 302 -11.00 10.82 14.14
N GLU A 303 -11.52 10.27 13.04
CA GLU A 303 -12.55 9.24 13.05
C GLU A 303 -12.07 7.98 13.78
N GLU A 304 -10.82 7.57 13.56
CA GLU A 304 -10.22 6.45 14.28
C GLU A 304 -10.09 6.72 15.78
N LEU A 305 -9.56 7.89 16.17
CA LEU A 305 -9.47 8.29 17.58
C LEU A 305 -10.84 8.38 18.26
N ARG A 306 -11.87 8.81 17.52
CA ARG A 306 -13.26 8.81 17.97
C ARG A 306 -13.80 7.39 18.13
N ARG A 307 -13.50 6.48 17.19
CA ARG A 307 -13.92 5.08 17.22
C ARG A 307 -13.43 4.36 18.49
N VAL A 308 -12.22 4.69 18.95
CA VAL A 308 -11.63 4.15 20.18
C VAL A 308 -11.87 5.00 21.43
N CYS A 309 -12.76 6.00 21.35
CA CYS A 309 -13.16 6.87 22.46
C CYS A 309 -12.01 7.66 23.11
N ILE A 310 -10.93 7.98 22.37
CA ILE A 310 -9.86 8.89 22.83
C ILE A 310 -10.33 10.35 22.74
N ILE A 311 -11.11 10.67 21.71
CA ILE A 311 -11.75 11.98 21.52
C ILE A 311 -13.23 11.85 21.87
N ASN A 312 -13.71 12.70 22.77
CA ASN A 312 -14.91 12.46 23.56
C ASN A 312 -16.24 12.88 22.89
N ASP A 313 -16.24 13.52 21.72
CA ASP A 313 -17.50 14.12 21.25
C ASP A 313 -17.72 14.21 19.72
N THR A 314 -19.02 14.29 19.45
CA THR A 314 -19.89 14.30 18.26
C THR A 314 -19.56 15.40 17.25
N PHE A 315 -18.29 15.56 16.89
CA PHE A 315 -17.92 16.52 15.86
C PHE A 315 -18.17 15.94 14.46
N CYS A 316 -19.39 16.09 13.95
CA CYS A 316 -19.71 15.71 12.57
C CYS A 316 -19.20 16.81 11.63
N PHE A 317 -17.98 16.65 11.12
CA PHE A 317 -17.42 17.60 10.15
C PHE A 317 -18.25 17.72 8.86
N LEU A 318 -19.11 16.72 8.61
CA LEU A 318 -19.83 16.48 7.36
C LEU A 318 -21.27 16.97 7.36
N GLU A 319 -21.86 17.30 8.51
CA GLU A 319 -23.18 17.91 8.52
C GLU A 319 -23.04 19.43 8.40
N SER A 320 -23.76 19.97 7.43
CA SER A 320 -23.97 21.39 7.20
C SER A 320 -24.78 21.99 8.36
N SER A 321 -24.20 21.99 9.55
CA SER A 321 -24.68 22.76 10.70
C SER A 321 -24.31 24.22 10.47
N SER A 322 -25.34 25.06 10.45
CA SER A 322 -25.29 26.53 10.39
C SER A 322 -24.89 27.17 11.72
N ASP A 323 -24.19 26.44 12.59
CA ASP A 323 -23.76 26.92 13.91
C ASP A 323 -22.42 27.67 13.82
N GLU A 324 -22.36 28.86 14.40
CA GLU A 324 -21.16 29.70 14.41
C GLU A 324 -19.93 29.00 15.02
N LYS A 325 -20.14 28.13 16.03
CA LYS A 325 -19.06 27.36 16.67
C LYS A 325 -18.41 26.35 15.72
N ASP A 326 -19.18 25.78 14.80
CA ASP A 326 -18.67 24.84 13.80
C ASP A 326 -17.89 25.58 12.70
N SER A 327 -18.24 26.85 12.45
CA SER A 327 -17.49 27.71 11.53
C SER A 327 -16.06 28.02 12.03
N GLU A 328 -15.90 28.28 13.34
CA GLU A 328 -14.57 28.53 13.94
C GLU A 328 -13.68 27.28 13.83
N LEU A 329 -14.21 26.11 14.17
CA LEU A 329 -13.45 24.84 14.12
C LEU A 329 -13.15 24.40 12.69
N LYS A 330 -14.07 24.59 11.74
CA LYS A 330 -13.82 24.37 10.30
C LYS A 330 -12.70 25.29 9.80
N THR A 331 -12.67 26.54 10.24
CA THR A 331 -11.62 27.51 9.89
C THR A 331 -10.27 27.12 10.49
N LEU A 332 -10.23 26.76 11.77
CA LEU A 332 -9.03 26.25 12.44
C LEU A 332 -8.47 25.03 11.72
N PHE A 333 -9.32 24.06 11.39
CA PHE A 333 -8.91 22.84 10.69
C PHE A 333 -8.37 23.12 9.29
N ARG A 334 -9.00 24.03 8.52
CA ARG A 334 -8.49 24.44 7.20
C ARG A 334 -7.11 25.10 7.31
N SER A 335 -6.93 25.99 8.28
CA SER A 335 -5.64 26.64 8.57
C SER A 335 -4.56 25.62 8.95
N LEU A 336 -4.90 24.65 9.80
CA LEU A 336 -4.04 23.54 10.18
C LEU A 336 -3.63 22.66 8.98
N CYS A 337 -4.58 22.35 8.09
CA CYS A 337 -4.25 21.61 6.88
C CYS A 337 -3.33 22.41 5.94
N ALA A 338 -3.47 23.74 5.90
CA ALA A 338 -2.60 24.61 5.11
C ALA A 338 -1.17 24.61 5.66
N SER A 339 -0.99 24.67 6.99
CA SER A 339 0.33 24.67 7.62
C SER A 339 1.05 23.32 7.52
N ALA A 340 0.33 22.23 7.27
CA ALA A 340 0.89 20.90 7.08
C ALA A 340 1.32 20.58 5.63
N VAL A 341 1.07 21.49 4.66
CA VAL A 341 1.44 21.28 3.25
C VAL A 341 2.95 21.14 3.12
N GLY A 342 3.41 20.08 2.44
CA GLY A 342 4.83 19.75 2.27
C GLY A 342 5.33 18.64 3.20
N LEU A 343 4.54 18.25 4.20
CA LEU A 343 4.82 17.05 5.00
C LEU A 343 4.50 15.77 4.24
N SER A 344 5.31 14.73 4.44
CA SER A 344 5.05 13.39 3.89
C SER A 344 3.84 12.71 4.54
N GLY A 345 3.20 11.79 3.82
CA GLY A 345 2.10 10.98 4.38
C GLY A 345 2.50 10.24 5.67
N ARG A 346 3.75 9.77 5.75
CA ARG A 346 4.33 9.18 6.97
C ARG A 346 4.35 10.17 8.14
N GLN A 347 4.79 11.40 7.91
CA GLN A 347 4.78 12.45 8.94
C GLN A 347 3.36 12.79 9.36
N LEU A 348 2.44 12.98 8.40
CA LEU A 348 1.05 13.32 8.67
C LEU A 348 0.35 12.29 9.57
N ARG A 349 0.52 10.99 9.28
CA ARG A 349 -0.06 9.93 10.11
C ARG A 349 0.60 9.77 11.48
N LYS A 350 1.80 10.34 11.71
CA LYS A 350 2.48 10.37 13.01
C LYS A 350 1.99 11.53 13.90
N LEU A 351 1.56 12.63 13.30
CA LEU A 351 1.17 13.84 14.03
C LEU A 351 0.05 13.64 15.07
N PRO A 352 -1.02 12.85 14.83
CA PRO A 352 -2.05 12.62 15.85
C PRO A 352 -1.52 12.05 17.16
N PHE A 353 -0.53 11.15 17.08
CA PHE A 353 0.13 10.60 18.27
C PHE A 353 0.94 11.66 19.01
N ILE A 354 1.72 12.45 18.28
CA ILE A 354 2.51 13.56 18.85
C ILE A 354 1.58 14.59 19.50
N ALA A 355 0.50 14.97 18.82
CA ALA A 355 -0.52 15.89 19.32
C ALA A 355 -1.12 15.39 20.64
N HIS A 356 -1.52 14.11 20.69
CA HIS A 356 -2.03 13.51 21.93
C HIS A 356 -0.98 13.49 23.05
N SER A 357 0.30 13.26 22.73
CA SER A 357 1.38 13.28 23.73
C SER A 357 1.59 14.68 24.35
N ILE A 358 1.31 15.76 23.61
CA ILE A 358 1.40 17.13 24.11
C ILE A 358 0.25 17.45 25.07
N CYS A 359 -0.94 16.91 24.81
CA CYS A 359 -2.14 17.15 25.59
C CYS A 359 -2.47 16.05 26.59
N PHE A 360 -1.46 15.32 27.09
CA PHE A 360 -1.65 14.23 28.06
C PHE A 360 -2.47 14.69 29.28
N VAL A 361 -3.76 14.37 29.26
CA VAL A 361 -4.73 14.65 30.31
C VAL A 361 -5.53 13.36 30.49
N ASP A 362 -5.74 12.93 31.74
CA ASP A 362 -6.44 11.67 32.09
C ASP A 362 -7.93 11.61 31.68
N ASN A 363 -8.45 12.65 31.02
CA ASN A 363 -9.82 12.76 30.55
C ASN A 363 -9.87 12.86 29.03
N ALA A 364 -10.91 12.29 28.42
CA ALA A 364 -11.02 12.27 26.97
C ALA A 364 -11.16 13.68 26.36
N LEU A 365 -10.41 13.89 25.28
CA LEU A 365 -10.09 15.20 24.71
C LEU A 365 -11.26 15.79 23.94
N THR A 366 -11.46 17.10 24.06
CA THR A 366 -12.38 17.82 23.16
C THR A 366 -11.76 17.97 21.77
N PRO A 367 -12.55 18.00 20.69
CA PRO A 367 -12.05 18.23 19.33
C PRO A 367 -11.22 19.51 19.20
N ARG A 368 -11.66 20.60 19.85
CA ARG A 368 -10.94 21.89 19.84
C ARG A 368 -9.55 21.75 20.45
N THR A 369 -9.44 21.14 21.63
CA THR A 369 -8.15 20.92 22.32
C THR A 369 -7.23 20.07 21.46
N PHE A 370 -7.76 19.01 20.84
CA PHE A 370 -6.98 18.14 19.96
C PHE A 370 -6.47 18.88 18.71
N LEU A 371 -7.29 19.71 18.06
CA LEU A 371 -6.87 20.50 16.90
C LEU A 371 -5.77 21.51 17.25
N LEU A 372 -5.86 22.15 18.42
CA LEU A 372 -4.78 23.04 18.90
C LEU A 372 -3.49 22.27 19.15
N ALA A 373 -3.58 21.09 19.77
CA ALA A 373 -2.45 20.19 19.98
C ALA A 373 -1.81 19.75 18.66
N LEU A 374 -2.63 19.45 17.67
CA LEU A 374 -2.20 19.03 16.35
C LEU A 374 -1.51 20.17 15.61
N SER A 375 -2.01 21.40 15.74
CA SER A 375 -1.35 22.61 15.21
C SER A 375 0.04 22.80 15.82
N GLU A 376 0.17 22.63 17.14
CA GLU A 376 1.45 22.71 17.84
C GLU A 376 2.40 21.57 17.41
N ALA A 377 1.89 20.34 17.24
CA ALA A 377 2.67 19.22 16.74
C ALA A 377 3.21 19.46 15.32
N ILE A 378 2.43 20.09 14.44
CA ILE A 378 2.86 20.49 13.09
C ILE A 378 3.99 21.52 13.18
N HIS A 379 3.84 22.53 14.04
CA HIS A 379 4.85 23.57 14.22
C HIS A 379 6.18 22.99 14.72
N ARG A 380 6.16 22.14 15.75
CA ARG A 380 7.36 21.42 16.23
C ARG A 380 8.00 20.57 15.14
N ARG A 381 7.18 19.93 14.29
CA ARG A 381 7.68 19.10 13.20
C ARG A 381 8.42 19.91 12.13
N TRP A 382 7.97 21.14 11.87
CA TRP A 382 8.69 22.05 10.97
C TRP A 382 10.01 22.52 11.55
N GLN A 383 10.05 22.88 12.84
CA GLN A 383 11.29 23.23 13.54
C GLN A 383 12.33 22.10 13.46
N GLU A 384 11.93 20.85 13.75
CA GLU A 384 12.79 19.68 13.62
C GLU A 384 13.33 19.51 12.18
N ASN A 385 12.49 19.71 11.17
CA ASN A 385 12.93 19.59 9.77
C ASN A 385 13.96 20.68 9.41
N GLU A 386 13.78 21.91 9.87
CA GLU A 386 14.72 23.02 9.66
C GLU A 386 16.07 22.78 10.35
N GLU A 387 16.06 22.25 11.57
CA GLU A 387 17.27 21.83 12.30
C GLU A 387 18.03 20.71 11.57
N ILE A 388 17.31 19.74 11.00
CA ILE A 388 17.93 18.66 10.22
C ILE A 388 18.51 19.18 8.89
N ILE A 389 17.84 20.13 8.24
CA ILE A 389 18.34 20.73 7.00
C ILE A 389 19.58 21.60 7.27
N SER A 390 19.56 22.42 8.32
CA SER A 390 20.70 23.27 8.70
C SER A 390 21.92 22.46 9.18
N SER A 391 21.70 21.33 9.86
CA SER A 391 22.79 20.41 10.23
C SER A 391 23.39 19.65 9.04
N LYS A 392 22.61 19.38 7.98
CA LYS A 392 23.13 18.79 6.74
C LYS A 392 23.86 19.77 5.83
N GLY A 393 23.57 21.07 5.92
CA GLY A 393 24.27 22.12 5.15
C GLY A 393 25.59 22.57 5.78
N SER A 394 25.89 22.13 7.00
CA SER A 394 27.13 22.45 7.74
C SER A 394 28.14 21.30 7.81
N LEU A 395 27.81 20.14 7.22
CA LEU A 395 28.67 18.98 6.95
C LEU A 395 28.97 18.91 5.45
#